data_AF-A0A3Q7SMD4-F1
#
_entry.id   AF-A0A3Q7SMD4-F1
#
_cell.length_a   1.000
_cell.length_b   1.000
_cell.length_c   1.000
_cell.angle_alpha   90.00
_cell.angle_beta   90.00
_cell.angle_gamma   90.00
#
_symmetry.space_group_name_H-M   'P 1'
#
loop_
_entity.id
_entity.type
_entity.pdbx_description
1 polymer ?
#
loop_
_entity_poly.entity_id
_entity_poly.type
_entity_poly.pdbx_seq_one_letter_code
_entity_poly.pdbx_strand_id
1 'polypeptide(L)'
;MRLSLSVLLVTLALCCYEANAIVCPSLAKDMTAFLFVHEAIYKPKLQLAYNPPEAALNAKLQVKSCTDKIPVLQRKLIAGVLVKILAKCAL
;
A
#
# COMPACT_ATOMS: atom_id res chain seq x y z
N MET A 1 34.04 2.51 -23.29
CA MET A 1 32.61 2.42 -22.91
C MET A 1 32.44 2.80 -21.44
N ARG A 2 32.46 4.11 -21.12
CA ARG A 2 32.23 4.64 -19.75
C ARG A 2 30.96 5.50 -19.63
N LEU A 3 30.45 5.98 -20.77
CA LEU A 3 29.25 6.83 -20.83
C LEU A 3 27.96 6.12 -20.42
N SER A 4 27.83 4.81 -20.67
CA SER A 4 26.62 4.05 -20.33
C SER A 4 26.34 4.03 -18.83
N LEU A 5 27.39 3.90 -18.00
CA LEU A 5 27.28 3.86 -16.54
C LEU A 5 26.88 5.23 -15.97
N SER A 6 27.50 6.31 -16.45
CA SER A 6 27.16 7.66 -16.01
C SER A 6 25.73 8.05 -16.37
N VAL A 7 25.27 7.69 -17.58
CA VAL A 7 23.89 7.96 -18.02
C VAL A 7 22.90 7.16 -17.18
N LEU A 8 23.18 5.88 -16.89
CA LEU A 8 22.35 5.04 -16.02
C LEU A 8 22.22 5.59 -14.59
N LEU A 9 23.32 6.10 -14.04
CA LEU A 9 23.31 6.67 -12.68
C LEU A 9 22.52 7.99 -12.64
N VAL A 10 22.63 8.82 -13.69
CA VAL A 10 21.86 10.06 -13.79
C VAL A 10 20.37 9.78 -14.01
N THR A 11 20.01 8.81 -14.86
CA THR A 11 18.61 8.43 -15.02
C THR A 11 18.04 7.83 -13.74
N LEU A 12 18.80 6.99 -13.02
CA LEU A 12 18.35 6.46 -11.73
C LEU A 12 18.18 7.57 -10.70
N ALA A 13 19.12 8.52 -10.63
CA ALA A 13 19.03 9.66 -9.72
C ALA A 13 17.82 10.55 -10.05
N LEU A 14 17.51 10.77 -11.33
CA LEU A 14 16.34 11.54 -11.77
C LEU A 14 15.02 10.77 -11.54
N CYS A 15 14.99 9.47 -11.85
CA CYS A 15 13.81 8.61 -11.65
C CYS A 15 13.51 8.37 -10.16
N CYS A 16 14.52 8.41 -9.29
CA CYS A 16 14.37 8.25 -7.85
C CYS A 16 14.43 9.58 -7.09
N TYR A 17 14.53 10.73 -7.77
CA TYR A 17 14.60 12.04 -7.13
C TYR A 17 13.34 12.36 -6.31
N GLU A 18 12.18 11.91 -6.80
CA GLU A 18 10.89 12.06 -6.11
C GLU A 18 10.58 10.92 -5.13
N ALA A 19 11.47 9.93 -4.98
CA ALA A 19 11.30 8.85 -4.02
C ALA A 19 11.63 9.35 -2.61
N ASN A 20 10.81 10.28 -2.10
CA ASN A 20 10.74 10.51 -0.67
C ASN A 20 10.11 9.25 -0.05
N ALA A 21 10.71 8.71 1.01
CA ALA A 21 10.19 7.51 1.67
C ALA A 21 8.85 7.76 2.41
N ILE A 22 8.22 8.91 2.16
CA ILE A 22 6.94 9.31 2.70
C ILE A 22 5.84 8.45 2.06
N VAL A 23 5.16 7.68 2.89
CA VAL A 23 4.08 6.83 2.41
C VAL A 23 2.89 7.67 1.97
N CYS A 24 2.33 7.31 0.80
CA CYS A 24 1.10 7.90 0.29
C CYS A 24 -0.03 7.81 1.33
N PRO A 25 -0.65 8.93 1.75
CA PRO A 25 -1.74 8.92 2.72
C PRO A 25 -2.93 8.04 2.30
N SER A 26 -3.17 7.92 0.99
CA SER A 26 -4.22 7.06 0.43
C SER A 26 -3.93 5.58 0.70
N LEU A 27 -2.66 5.17 0.56
CA LEU A 27 -2.22 3.81 0.84
C LEU A 27 -2.37 3.48 2.33
N ALA A 28 -1.96 4.38 3.22
CA ALA A 28 -2.09 4.18 4.66
C ALA A 28 -3.56 4.03 5.10
N LYS A 29 -4.46 4.87 4.55
CA LYS A 29 -5.91 4.78 4.78
C LYS A 29 -6.48 3.47 4.25
N ASP A 30 -6.07 3.05 3.07
CA ASP A 30 -6.51 1.81 2.44
C ASP A 30 -6.06 0.57 3.23
N MET A 31 -4.79 0.50 3.66
CA MET A 31 -4.30 -0.61 4.51
C MET A 31 -5.07 -0.71 5.83
N THR A 32 -5.37 0.43 6.44
CA THR A 32 -6.17 0.48 7.68
C THR A 32 -7.60 0.00 7.42
N ALA A 33 -8.23 0.48 6.34
CA ALA A 33 -9.57 0.05 5.97
C ALA A 33 -9.62 -1.45 5.61
N PHE A 34 -8.61 -1.95 4.92
CA PHE A 34 -8.48 -3.36 4.57
C PHE A 34 -8.50 -4.27 5.82
N LEU A 35 -7.78 -3.87 6.88
CA LEU A 35 -7.71 -4.62 8.14
C LEU A 35 -9.00 -4.55 8.96
N PHE A 36 -9.68 -3.40 9.02
CA PHE A 36 -10.72 -3.17 10.04
C PHE A 36 -12.12 -2.88 9.51
N VAL A 37 -12.28 -2.49 8.25
CA VAL A 37 -13.59 -2.16 7.66
C VAL A 37 -14.20 -3.41 7.06
N HIS A 38 -15.46 -3.68 7.34
CA HIS A 38 -16.18 -4.82 6.75
C HIS A 38 -16.20 -4.75 5.21
N GLU A 39 -16.13 -5.91 4.54
CA GLU A 39 -16.04 -6.00 3.07
C GLU A 39 -17.15 -5.21 2.34
N ALA A 40 -18.39 -5.28 2.81
CA ALA A 40 -19.53 -4.57 2.24
C ALA A 40 -19.34 -3.03 2.20
N ILE A 41 -18.55 -2.48 3.12
CA ILE A 41 -18.20 -1.04 3.15
C ILE A 41 -16.88 -0.80 2.42
N TYR A 42 -15.96 -1.75 2.47
CA TYR A 42 -14.64 -1.64 1.86
C TYR A 42 -14.68 -1.65 0.32
N LYS A 43 -15.45 -2.57 -0.27
CA LYS A 43 -15.62 -2.69 -1.73
C LYS A 43 -16.04 -1.38 -2.40
N PRO A 44 -17.16 -0.72 -2.01
CA PRO A 44 -17.58 0.52 -2.64
C PRO A 44 -16.58 1.66 -2.40
N LYS A 45 -15.91 1.70 -1.24
CA LYS A 45 -14.85 2.68 -0.98
C LYS A 45 -13.66 2.51 -1.92
N LEU A 46 -13.24 1.27 -2.17
CA LEU A 46 -12.12 0.96 -3.06
C LEU A 46 -12.46 1.33 -4.52
N GLN A 47 -13.69 1.05 -4.95
CA GLN A 47 -14.19 1.44 -6.27
C GLN A 47 -14.23 2.95 -6.45
N LEU A 48 -14.79 3.68 -5.48
CA LEU A 48 -14.89 5.14 -5.54
C LEU A 48 -13.51 5.83 -5.50
N ALA A 49 -12.57 5.30 -4.71
CA ALA A 49 -11.27 5.94 -4.53
C ALA A 49 -10.30 5.72 -5.69
N TYR A 50 -10.34 4.55 -6.33
CA TYR A 50 -9.29 4.15 -7.29
C TYR A 50 -9.81 3.74 -8.66
N ASN A 51 -11.13 3.52 -8.81
CA ASN A 51 -11.74 2.96 -10.00
C ASN A 51 -10.93 1.77 -10.61
N PRO A 52 -10.60 0.74 -9.81
CA PRO A 52 -9.68 -0.31 -10.24
C PRO A 52 -10.34 -1.24 -11.27
N PRO A 53 -9.55 -1.86 -12.16
CA PRO A 53 -10.03 -2.95 -13.01
C PRO A 53 -10.66 -4.07 -12.18
N GLU A 54 -11.67 -4.74 -12.73
CA GLU A 54 -12.42 -5.77 -12.01
C GLU A 54 -11.52 -6.91 -11.50
N ALA A 55 -10.53 -7.32 -12.29
CA ALA A 55 -9.54 -8.33 -11.89
C ALA A 55 -8.77 -7.93 -10.62
N ALA A 56 -8.33 -6.67 -10.52
CA ALA A 56 -7.59 -6.16 -9.37
C ALA A 56 -8.50 -6.01 -8.14
N LEU A 57 -9.75 -5.59 -8.33
CA LEU A 57 -10.75 -5.53 -7.29
C LEU A 57 -11.01 -6.91 -6.68
N ASN A 58 -11.27 -7.91 -7.53
CA ASN A 58 -11.59 -9.26 -7.10
C ASN A 58 -10.41 -9.93 -6.37
N ALA A 59 -9.19 -9.78 -6.89
CA ALA A 59 -7.98 -10.27 -6.21
C ALA A 59 -7.84 -9.66 -4.80
N LYS A 60 -8.09 -8.36 -4.67
CA LYS A 60 -8.00 -7.67 -3.38
C LYS A 60 -9.08 -8.11 -2.40
N LEU A 61 -10.32 -8.29 -2.86
CA LEU A 61 -11.43 -8.81 -2.04
C LEU A 61 -11.19 -10.28 -1.62
N GLN A 62 -10.57 -11.09 -2.47
CA GLN A 62 -10.18 -12.45 -2.11
C GLN A 62 -9.24 -12.45 -0.89
N VAL A 63 -8.18 -11.62 -0.90
CA VAL A 63 -7.27 -11.51 0.26
C VAL A 63 -7.99 -10.92 1.47
N LYS A 64 -8.93 -9.99 1.25
CA LYS A 64 -9.74 -9.44 2.34
C LYS A 64 -10.57 -10.52 3.04
N SER A 65 -11.20 -11.42 2.29
CA SER A 65 -11.99 -12.51 2.86
C SER A 65 -11.17 -13.41 3.79
N CYS A 66 -9.87 -13.60 3.49
CA CYS A 66 -8.94 -14.30 4.37
C CYS A 66 -8.58 -13.45 5.60
N THR A 67 -8.35 -12.15 5.38
CA THR A 67 -7.99 -11.20 6.43
C THR A 67 -9.11 -11.03 7.45
N ASP A 68 -10.37 -11.02 7.03
CA ASP A 68 -11.52 -10.85 7.91
C ASP A 68 -11.76 -12.05 8.84
N LYS A 69 -11.21 -13.23 8.50
CA LYS A 69 -11.17 -14.42 9.37
C LYS A 69 -10.12 -14.31 10.47
N ILE A 70 -9.18 -13.38 10.37
CA ILE A 70 -8.15 -13.16 11.40
C ILE A 70 -8.82 -12.47 12.60
N PRO A 71 -8.60 -12.98 13.83
CA PRO A 71 -9.19 -12.34 15.00
C PRO A 71 -8.65 -10.91 15.18
N VAL A 72 -9.49 -10.05 15.76
CA VAL A 72 -9.25 -8.59 15.79
C VAL A 72 -7.93 -8.26 16.49
N LEU A 73 -7.53 -9.02 17.51
CA LEU A 73 -6.28 -8.80 18.23
C LEU A 73 -5.05 -8.96 17.32
N GLN A 74 -5.01 -10.01 16.49
CA GLN A 74 -3.94 -10.25 15.54
C GLN A 74 -3.92 -9.19 14.44
N ARG A 75 -5.11 -8.75 13.98
CA ARG A 75 -5.19 -7.61 13.03
C ARG A 75 -4.63 -6.31 13.62
N LYS A 76 -4.85 -6.06 14.91
CA LYS A 76 -4.22 -4.92 15.63
C LYS A 76 -2.70 -5.05 15.69
N LEU A 77 -2.15 -6.24 15.92
CA LEU A 77 -0.71 -6.46 15.89
C LEU A 77 -0.13 -6.17 14.49
N ILE A 78 -0.79 -6.63 13.43
CA ILE A 78 -0.40 -6.32 12.04
C ILE A 78 -0.41 -4.80 11.80
N ALA A 79 -1.48 -4.11 12.19
CA ALA A 79 -1.56 -2.65 12.08
C ALA A 79 -0.44 -1.94 12.86
N GLY A 80 -0.09 -2.44 14.06
CA GLY A 80 1.03 -1.93 14.85
C GLY A 80 2.38 -2.08 14.14
N VAL A 81 2.60 -3.20 13.44
CA VAL A 81 3.80 -3.39 12.60
C VAL A 81 3.81 -2.41 11.44
N LEU A 82 2.68 -2.21 10.76
CA LEU A 82 2.56 -1.22 9.68
C LEU A 82 2.93 0.18 10.18
N VAL A 83 2.38 0.63 11.30
CA VAL A 83 2.72 1.94 11.89
C VAL A 83 4.22 2.09 12.14
N LYS A 84 4.89 1.04 12.65
CA LYS A 84 6.34 1.05 12.86
C LYS A 84 7.14 1.15 11.56
N ILE A 85 6.68 0.50 10.49
CA ILE A 85 7.30 0.62 9.16
C ILE A 85 7.14 2.04 8.62
N LEU A 86 5.91 2.58 8.68
CA LEU A 86 5.62 3.93 8.21
C LEU A 86 6.46 4.99 8.94
N ALA A 87 6.62 4.85 10.26
CA ALA A 87 7.43 5.75 11.06
C ALA A 87 8.93 5.72 10.68
N LYS A 88 9.45 4.55 10.28
CA LYS A 88 10.84 4.43 9.80
C LYS A 88 11.05 5.04 8.41
N CYS A 89 10.05 4.98 7.54
CA CYS A 89 10.14 5.53 6.19
C CYS A 89 9.87 7.04 6.14
N ALA A 90 9.21 7.61 7.15
CA ALA A 90 8.99 9.06 7.25
C ALA A 90 10.16 9.85 7.85
N LEU A 91 11.21 9.15 8.32
CA LEU A 91 12.42 9.70 8.94
C LEU A 91 13.59 9.73 7.95
#